data_AF-A0AA37PGG4-F1
#
_entry.id   AF-A0AA37PGG4-F1
#
_cell.length_a   1.000
_cell.length_b   1.000
_cell.length_c   1.000
_cell.angle_alpha   90.00
_cell.angle_beta   90.00
_cell.angle_gamma   90.00
#
_symmetry.space_group_name_H-M   'P 1'
#
loop_
_entity.id
_entity.type
_entity.pdbx_description
1 polymer ?
#
loop_
_entity_poly.entity_id
_entity_poly.type
_entity_poly.pdbx_seq_one_letter_code
_entity_poly.pdbx_strand_id
1 'polypeptide(L)'
;MPTSMHPQAKFDPIPPDLDLHTLVERTPNFEWVLRISTAQIQGLGPQEFEKLVQLQVIQGGKPLVIEKWNDVLPQWLFSGEWLEKTYDKKRTCDCFPRNRAVANTGAEENVRDITGQTEIPMTMGHYMRAMKQLTNQWTPSNYRDERRQRLYLKDIDCPPSGTSIFKRSSLRTYSI
;
A
#
# COMPACT_ATOMS: atom_id res chain seq x y z
N MET A 1 24.72 -22.18 -15.63
CA MET A 1 24.10 -21.12 -14.81
C MET A 1 24.70 -19.80 -15.28
N PRO A 2 23.94 -18.88 -15.90
CA PRO A 2 24.49 -17.56 -16.23
C PRO A 2 24.69 -16.79 -14.93
N THR A 3 25.95 -16.53 -14.58
CA THR A 3 26.32 -15.61 -13.50
C THR A 3 25.84 -14.21 -13.86
N SER A 4 24.93 -13.64 -13.08
CA SER A 4 24.49 -12.25 -13.29
C SER A 4 25.69 -11.33 -13.12
N MET A 5 26.20 -10.78 -14.22
CA MET A 5 27.39 -9.92 -14.22
C MET A 5 27.15 -8.51 -13.66
N HIS A 6 25.95 -8.25 -13.14
CA HIS A 6 25.58 -6.99 -12.51
C HIS A 6 25.31 -7.21 -11.02
N PRO A 7 25.99 -6.49 -10.12
CA PRO A 7 25.64 -6.50 -8.71
C PRO A 7 24.20 -6.03 -8.55
N GLN A 8 23.33 -6.91 -8.05
CA GLN A 8 21.96 -6.55 -7.73
C GLN A 8 21.98 -5.68 -6.48
N ALA A 9 21.25 -4.56 -6.53
CA ALA A 9 21.06 -3.73 -5.36
C ALA A 9 20.43 -4.57 -4.24
N LYS A 10 21.15 -4.72 -3.13
CA LYS A 10 20.62 -5.34 -1.93
C LYS A 10 19.63 -4.38 -1.28
N PHE A 11 18.59 -4.92 -0.67
CA PHE A 11 17.73 -4.13 0.19
C PHE A 11 18.55 -3.57 1.38
N ASP A 12 18.57 -2.24 1.53
CA ASP A 12 19.12 -1.54 2.69
C ASP A 12 17.98 -0.81 3.41
N PRO A 13 17.66 -1.18 4.67
CA PRO A 13 16.56 -0.55 5.39
C PRO A 13 16.91 0.89 5.78
N ILE A 14 15.88 1.74 5.74
CA ILE A 14 16.00 3.16 6.09
C ILE A 14 16.33 3.30 7.58
N PRO A 15 17.32 4.14 7.95
CA PRO A 15 17.64 4.43 9.35
C PRO A 15 16.45 5.03 10.12
N PRO A 16 16.21 4.60 11.38
CA PRO A 16 15.14 5.15 12.21
C PRO A 16 15.38 6.61 12.61
N ASP A 17 16.63 7.06 12.56
CA ASP A 17 17.11 8.41 12.86
C ASP A 17 17.36 9.25 11.60
N LEU A 18 16.76 8.86 10.46
CA LEU A 18 16.91 9.60 9.20
C LEU A 18 16.40 11.04 9.33
N ASP A 19 17.33 12.01 9.24
CA ASP A 19 17.01 13.42 9.11
C ASP A 19 16.70 13.79 7.64
N LEU A 20 15.42 13.86 7.32
CA LEU A 20 14.93 14.18 5.98
C LEU A 20 15.29 15.60 5.53
N HIS A 21 15.33 16.58 6.44
CA HIS A 21 15.62 17.97 6.07
C HIS A 21 17.07 18.10 5.66
N THR A 22 17.98 17.61 6.50
CA THR A 22 19.41 17.59 6.18
C THR A 22 19.69 16.77 4.91
N LEU A 23 18.98 15.66 4.69
CA LEU A 23 19.12 14.85 3.48
C LEU A 23 18.75 15.64 2.21
N VAL A 24 17.61 16.33 2.22
CA VAL A 24 17.14 17.11 1.07
C VAL A 24 18.05 18.30 0.80
N GLU A 25 18.49 19.01 1.84
CA GLU A 25 19.40 20.16 1.69
C GLU A 25 20.77 19.77 1.11
N ARG A 26 21.29 18.60 1.47
CA ARG A 26 22.63 18.15 1.06
C ARG A 26 22.64 17.39 -0.27
N THR A 27 21.49 16.91 -0.73
CA THR A 27 21.41 16.08 -1.95
C THR A 27 20.98 16.94 -3.13
N PRO A 28 21.85 17.17 -4.13
CA PRO A 28 21.45 17.91 -5.32
C PRO A 28 20.32 17.15 -6.04
N ASN A 29 19.38 17.90 -6.61
CA ASN A 29 18.17 17.39 -7.29
C ASN A 29 17.09 16.80 -6.37
N PHE A 30 17.21 16.90 -5.04
CA PHE A 30 16.09 16.61 -4.15
C PHE A 30 15.27 17.88 -3.93
N GLU A 31 13.97 17.80 -4.21
CA GLU A 31 13.01 18.89 -3.99
C GLU A 31 11.82 18.38 -3.17
N TRP A 32 11.29 19.25 -2.32
CA TRP A 32 10.03 18.96 -1.63
C TRP A 32 8.88 18.92 -2.62
N VAL A 33 8.09 17.85 -2.56
CA VAL A 33 6.91 17.67 -3.39
C VAL A 33 5.78 18.59 -2.92
N LEU A 34 5.00 19.15 -3.84
CA LEU A 34 3.78 19.91 -3.51
C LEU A 34 2.80 19.01 -2.76
N ARG A 35 2.30 19.49 -1.62
CA ARG A 35 1.36 18.76 -0.75
C ARG A 35 0.08 19.57 -0.62
N ILE A 36 -1.06 18.92 -0.82
CA ILE A 36 -2.38 19.52 -0.62
C ILE A 36 -3.23 18.59 0.25
N SER A 37 -4.09 19.15 1.08
CA SER A 37 -5.01 18.38 1.90
C SER A 37 -6.35 18.15 1.21
N THR A 38 -7.06 17.09 1.63
CA THR A 38 -8.45 16.82 1.22
C THR A 38 -9.38 18.01 1.44
N ALA A 39 -9.22 18.77 2.52
CA ALA A 39 -9.99 20.00 2.79
C ALA A 39 -9.73 21.12 1.76
N GLN A 40 -8.47 21.29 1.33
CA GLN A 40 -8.12 22.25 0.28
C GLN A 40 -8.72 21.84 -1.08
N ILE A 41 -8.74 20.55 -1.39
CA ILE A 41 -9.38 20.03 -2.61
C ILE A 41 -10.88 20.34 -2.59
N GLN A 42 -11.54 20.14 -1.44
CA GLN A 42 -12.97 20.46 -1.28
C GLN A 42 -13.24 21.98 -1.44
N GLY A 43 -12.34 22.84 -0.95
CA GLY A 43 -12.47 24.28 -1.07
C GLY A 43 -12.19 24.84 -2.48
N LEU A 44 -11.27 24.23 -3.23
CA LEU A 44 -10.98 24.60 -4.63
C LEU A 44 -12.10 24.20 -5.59
N GLY A 45 -12.76 23.08 -5.31
CA GLY A 45 -13.72 22.47 -6.22
C GLY A 45 -13.05 21.58 -7.29
N PRO A 46 -13.84 20.74 -7.98
CA PRO A 46 -13.28 19.72 -8.88
C PRO A 46 -12.52 20.28 -10.09
N GLN A 47 -13.01 21.36 -10.72
CA GLN A 47 -12.44 21.91 -11.95
C GLN A 47 -11.04 22.53 -11.71
N GLU A 48 -10.91 23.32 -10.65
CA GLU A 48 -9.66 23.93 -10.23
C GLU A 48 -8.64 22.88 -9.80
N PHE A 49 -9.10 21.81 -9.14
CA PHE A 49 -8.23 20.69 -8.81
C PHE A 49 -7.75 19.94 -10.06
N GLU A 50 -8.61 19.66 -11.04
CA GLU A 50 -8.22 19.07 -12.32
C GLU A 50 -7.18 19.95 -13.04
N LYS A 51 -7.37 21.27 -13.04
CA LYS A 51 -6.41 22.21 -13.62
C LYS A 51 -5.06 22.16 -12.90
N LEU A 52 -5.05 22.09 -11.56
CA LEU A 52 -3.83 21.93 -10.78
C LEU A 52 -3.09 20.65 -11.15
N VAL A 53 -3.80 19.52 -11.25
CA VAL A 53 -3.21 18.23 -11.66
C VAL A 53 -2.66 18.30 -13.08
N GLN A 54 -3.43 18.88 -14.01
CA GLN A 54 -3.01 19.03 -15.40
C GLN A 54 -1.71 19.84 -15.54
N LEU A 55 -1.60 20.95 -14.82
CA LEU A 55 -0.42 21.82 -14.87
C LEU A 55 0.79 21.18 -14.16
N GLN A 56 0.62 20.71 -12.92
CA GLN A 56 1.73 20.24 -12.10
C GLN A 56 2.22 18.84 -12.50
N VAL A 57 1.28 17.89 -12.61
CA VAL A 57 1.60 16.46 -12.76
C VAL A 57 1.77 16.11 -14.22
N ILE A 58 0.79 16.47 -15.06
CA ILE A 58 0.79 16.05 -16.46
C ILE A 58 1.76 16.87 -17.31
N GLN A 59 1.67 18.20 -17.26
CA GLN A 59 2.54 19.07 -18.04
C GLN A 59 3.90 19.30 -17.37
N GLY A 60 3.91 19.54 -16.05
CA GLY A 60 5.13 19.77 -15.29
C GLY A 60 5.94 18.52 -14.97
N GLY A 61 5.34 17.32 -15.06
CA GLY A 61 5.98 16.06 -14.68
C GLY A 61 6.33 15.99 -13.18
N LYS A 62 5.80 16.90 -12.36
CA LYS A 62 6.11 16.98 -10.94
C LYS A 62 5.07 16.22 -10.12
N PRO A 63 5.48 15.38 -9.16
CA PRO A 63 4.54 14.67 -8.32
C PRO A 63 3.70 15.65 -7.48
N LEU A 64 2.54 15.17 -7.04
CA LEU A 64 1.62 15.86 -6.13
C LEU A 64 1.22 14.88 -5.04
N VAL A 65 1.36 15.27 -3.78
CA VAL A 65 0.93 14.46 -2.63
C VAL A 65 -0.38 15.02 -2.09
N ILE A 66 -1.38 14.14 -1.95
CA ILE A 66 -2.63 14.47 -1.28
C ILE A 66 -2.59 13.90 0.14
N GLU A 67 -2.68 14.78 1.12
CA GLU A 67 -2.62 14.46 2.53
C GLU A 67 -4.01 14.40 3.16
N LYS A 68 -4.07 13.85 4.38
CA LYS A 68 -5.28 13.85 5.22
C LYS A 68 -6.46 13.08 4.63
N TRP A 69 -6.19 12.01 3.88
CA TRP A 69 -7.22 11.04 3.48
C TRP A 69 -7.88 10.35 4.67
N ASN A 70 -7.16 10.19 5.78
CA ASN A 70 -7.68 9.60 7.01
C ASN A 70 -8.79 10.46 7.66
N ASP A 71 -8.90 11.74 7.32
CA ASP A 71 -9.94 12.63 7.85
C ASP A 71 -11.29 12.39 7.15
N VAL A 72 -11.27 11.83 5.94
CA VAL A 72 -12.47 11.60 5.09
C VAL A 72 -12.80 10.12 4.93
N LEU A 73 -11.81 9.23 5.05
CA LEU A 73 -12.00 7.79 4.95
C LEU A 73 -12.34 7.19 6.32
N PRO A 74 -13.32 6.27 6.41
CA PRO A 74 -13.60 5.57 7.66
C PRO A 74 -12.38 4.79 8.14
N GLN A 75 -12.00 4.95 9.42
CA GLN A 75 -10.80 4.32 10.01
C GLN A 75 -10.79 2.79 9.96
N TRP A 76 -11.97 2.16 9.90
CA TRP A 76 -12.10 0.70 9.80
C TRP A 76 -11.79 0.19 8.38
N LEU A 77 -11.90 1.04 7.37
CA LEU A 77 -11.71 0.70 5.97
C LEU A 77 -10.21 0.45 5.72
N PHE A 78 -9.88 -0.70 5.13
CA PHE A 78 -8.51 -1.17 4.94
C PHE A 78 -7.69 -1.39 6.22
N SER A 79 -8.34 -1.45 7.39
CA SER A 79 -7.67 -1.87 8.62
C SER A 79 -7.22 -3.33 8.53
N GLY A 80 -6.19 -3.70 9.29
CA GLY A 80 -5.70 -5.08 9.33
C GLY A 80 -6.77 -6.09 9.75
N GLU A 81 -7.63 -5.71 10.71
CA GLU A 81 -8.79 -6.52 11.12
C GLU A 81 -9.80 -6.69 9.99
N TRP A 82 -10.09 -5.61 9.24
CA TRP A 82 -10.98 -5.69 8.08
C TRP A 82 -10.42 -6.59 6.99
N LEU A 83 -9.12 -6.49 6.69
CA LEU A 83 -8.43 -7.33 5.71
C LEU A 83 -8.45 -8.80 6.13
N GLU A 84 -8.13 -9.10 7.39
CA GLU A 84 -8.18 -10.46 7.93
C GLU A 84 -9.62 -10.99 7.87
N LYS A 85 -10.61 -10.28 8.40
CA LYS A 85 -12.01 -10.74 8.40
C LYS A 85 -12.58 -10.95 6.99
N THR A 86 -12.21 -10.10 6.04
CA THR A 86 -12.76 -10.12 4.67
C THR A 86 -12.01 -11.12 3.77
N TYR A 87 -10.70 -11.29 3.96
CA TYR A 87 -9.84 -12.04 3.04
C TYR A 87 -9.05 -13.22 3.67
N ASP A 88 -9.19 -13.54 4.96
CA ASP A 88 -8.40 -14.58 5.68
C ASP A 88 -8.25 -15.89 4.90
N LYS A 89 -9.32 -16.37 4.24
CA LYS A 89 -9.33 -17.62 3.48
C LYS A 89 -9.75 -17.49 2.00
N LYS A 90 -9.89 -16.26 1.47
CA LYS A 90 -10.65 -15.95 0.24
C LYS A 90 -12.04 -16.63 0.25
N ARG A 91 -13.00 -16.08 1.02
CA ARG A 91 -14.41 -16.48 0.84
C ARG A 91 -14.96 -15.82 -0.43
N THR A 92 -15.60 -16.67 -1.22
CA THR A 92 -16.37 -16.39 -2.45
C THR A 92 -16.89 -14.96 -2.58
N CYS A 93 -16.73 -14.39 -3.77
CA CYS A 93 -17.52 -13.24 -4.16
C CYS A 93 -19.00 -13.66 -4.24
N ASP A 94 -19.82 -13.19 -3.30
CA ASP A 94 -21.27 -13.44 -3.30
C ASP A 94 -22.01 -12.66 -4.42
N CYS A 95 -21.29 -12.06 -5.37
CA CYS A 95 -21.84 -11.13 -6.35
C CYS A 95 -22.04 -11.74 -7.76
N PHE A 96 -21.72 -13.02 -7.99
CA PHE A 96 -21.83 -13.60 -9.34
C PHE A 96 -22.19 -15.10 -9.33
N PRO A 97 -23.48 -15.47 -9.49
CA PRO A 97 -23.84 -16.86 -9.76
C PRO A 97 -23.71 -17.10 -11.27
N ARG A 98 -22.50 -17.41 -11.74
CA ARG A 98 -22.36 -18.15 -13.01
C ARG A 98 -21.38 -19.28 -12.85
N ASN A 99 -21.95 -20.46 -12.66
CA ASN A 99 -21.45 -21.78 -13.04
C ASN A 99 -20.00 -21.81 -13.54
N ARG A 100 -19.07 -21.75 -12.61
CA ARG A 100 -17.85 -22.54 -12.67
C ARG A 100 -17.43 -22.82 -11.24
N ALA A 101 -17.73 -24.04 -10.80
CA ALA A 101 -17.03 -24.62 -9.69
C ALA A 101 -15.54 -24.63 -10.03
N VAL A 102 -14.80 -23.63 -9.55
CA VAL A 102 -13.38 -23.74 -9.26
C VAL A 102 -13.27 -23.48 -7.77
N ALA A 103 -13.40 -24.60 -7.06
CA ALA A 103 -12.81 -24.95 -5.78
C ALA A 103 -12.69 -23.90 -4.66
N ASN A 104 -12.97 -24.39 -3.46
CA ASN A 104 -12.34 -23.96 -2.21
C ASN A 104 -10.80 -24.08 -2.30
N THR A 105 -10.17 -23.27 -3.14
CA THR A 105 -8.72 -23.07 -3.16
C THR A 105 -8.51 -21.77 -2.41
N GLY A 106 -8.16 -21.86 -1.12
CA GLY A 106 -7.74 -20.67 -0.37
C GLY A 106 -6.66 -20.01 -1.20
N ALA A 107 -6.93 -18.83 -1.75
CA ALA A 107 -5.97 -18.22 -2.64
C ALA A 107 -4.72 -17.92 -1.85
N GLU A 108 -3.68 -18.65 -2.20
CA GLU A 108 -2.33 -18.39 -1.79
C GLU A 108 -1.87 -17.22 -2.65
N GLU A 109 -1.45 -16.16 -1.97
CA GLU A 109 -0.81 -15.03 -2.60
C GLU A 109 0.71 -15.27 -2.53
N ASN A 110 1.44 -14.85 -3.56
CA ASN A 110 2.89 -14.99 -3.60
C ASN A 110 3.54 -13.90 -2.76
N VAL A 111 3.93 -14.25 -1.54
CA VAL A 111 4.63 -13.36 -0.62
C VAL A 111 6.13 -13.43 -0.91
N ARG A 112 6.76 -12.28 -1.17
CA ARG A 112 8.19 -12.19 -1.38
C ARG A 112 8.93 -12.11 -0.04
N ASP A 113 9.82 -13.06 0.23
CA ASP A 113 10.86 -12.89 1.24
C ASP A 113 11.98 -12.00 0.64
N ILE A 114 12.13 -10.80 1.19
CA ILE A 114 13.13 -9.83 0.71
C ILE A 114 14.54 -10.35 1.00
N THR A 115 14.75 -10.95 2.17
CA THR A 115 16.06 -11.44 2.61
C THR A 115 16.41 -12.74 1.89
N GLY A 116 15.47 -13.69 1.86
CA GLY A 116 15.66 -14.99 1.20
C GLY A 116 15.61 -14.91 -0.33
N GLN A 117 15.10 -13.81 -0.89
CA GLN A 117 14.85 -13.62 -2.32
C GLN A 117 13.96 -14.71 -2.95
N THR A 118 13.11 -15.33 -2.14
CA THR A 118 12.19 -16.42 -2.53
C THR A 118 10.74 -15.97 -2.47
N GLU A 119 9.89 -16.65 -3.21
CA GLU A 119 8.43 -16.48 -3.14
C GLU A 119 7.85 -17.60 -2.28
N ILE A 120 7.02 -17.22 -1.31
CA ILE A 120 6.40 -18.11 -0.35
C ILE A 120 4.88 -18.03 -0.58
N PRO A 121 4.22 -19.14 -0.94
CA PRO A 121 2.77 -19.16 -1.05
C PRO A 121 2.16 -19.06 0.35
N MET A 122 1.32 -18.05 0.59
CA MET A 122 0.64 -17.86 1.87
C MET A 122 -0.79 -17.35 1.62
N THR A 123 -1.76 -17.78 2.42
CA THR A 123 -3.06 -17.10 2.43
C THR A 123 -2.92 -15.70 3.02
N MET A 124 -3.79 -14.76 2.62
CA MET A 124 -3.81 -13.40 3.16
C MET A 124 -3.88 -13.38 4.70
N GLY A 125 -4.72 -14.23 5.31
CA GLY A 125 -4.80 -14.31 6.77
C GLY A 125 -3.54 -14.84 7.44
N HIS A 126 -2.83 -15.78 6.79
CA HIS A 126 -1.54 -16.25 7.30
C HIS A 126 -0.49 -15.14 7.21
N TYR A 127 -0.45 -14.40 6.10
CA TYR A 127 0.41 -13.23 5.93
C TYR A 127 0.16 -12.18 7.01
N MET A 128 -1.10 -11.77 7.25
CA MET A 128 -1.43 -10.74 8.23
C MET A 128 -1.02 -11.13 9.67
N ARG A 129 -1.25 -12.39 10.06
CA ARG A 129 -0.82 -12.90 11.38
C ARG A 129 0.71 -12.97 11.49
N ALA A 130 1.40 -13.40 10.44
CA ALA A 130 2.86 -13.41 10.39
C ALA A 130 3.43 -11.99 10.51
N MET A 131 2.88 -11.02 9.77
CA MET A 131 3.32 -9.62 9.79
C MET A 131 3.26 -9.01 11.19
N LYS A 132 2.23 -9.31 11.99
CA LYS A 132 2.13 -8.87 13.39
C LYS A 132 3.30 -9.39 14.23
N GLN A 133 3.67 -10.65 14.06
CA GLN A 133 4.77 -11.27 14.81
C GLN A 133 6.14 -10.80 14.33
N LEU A 134 6.33 -10.65 13.02
CA LEU A 134 7.58 -10.21 12.41
C LEU A 134 7.88 -8.74 12.73
N THR A 135 6.86 -7.87 12.72
CA THR A 135 7.05 -6.43 12.95
C THR A 135 7.53 -6.13 14.38
N ASN A 136 7.02 -6.87 15.38
CA ASN A 136 7.37 -6.68 16.79
C ASN A 136 8.82 -7.04 17.14
N GLN A 137 9.55 -7.67 16.22
CA GLN A 137 10.94 -8.07 16.42
C GLN A 137 11.95 -6.95 16.12
N TRP A 138 11.50 -5.89 15.45
CA TRP A 138 12.34 -4.79 15.01
C TRP A 138 12.42 -3.69 16.06
N THR A 139 13.63 -3.17 16.24
CA THR A 139 13.98 -2.08 17.16
C THR A 139 14.96 -1.13 16.45
N PRO A 140 15.12 0.11 16.93
CA PRO A 140 16.07 1.05 16.34
C PRO A 140 17.52 0.56 16.34
N SER A 141 17.88 -0.40 17.19
CA SER A 141 19.23 -0.99 17.24
C SER A 141 19.43 -2.19 16.32
N ASN A 142 18.35 -2.84 15.84
CA ASN A 142 18.45 -4.08 15.05
C ASN A 142 17.82 -3.97 13.65
N TYR A 143 17.44 -2.77 13.18
CA TYR A 143 16.76 -2.59 11.89
C TYR A 143 17.54 -3.13 10.67
N ARG A 144 18.88 -3.25 10.75
CA ARG A 144 19.74 -3.84 9.71
C ARG A 144 19.98 -5.35 9.85
N ASP A 145 19.40 -6.01 10.85
CA ASP A 145 19.63 -7.44 11.11
C ASP A 145 19.11 -8.31 9.96
N GLU A 146 20.03 -8.86 9.16
CA GLU A 146 19.71 -9.69 8.00
C GLU A 146 19.13 -11.05 8.36
N ARG A 147 19.27 -11.51 9.62
CA ARG A 147 18.72 -12.81 10.04
C ARG A 147 17.21 -12.75 10.24
N ARG A 148 16.64 -11.55 10.34
CA ARG A 148 15.21 -11.34 10.56
C ARG A 148 14.49 -11.25 9.22
N GLN A 149 13.36 -11.93 9.16
CA GLN A 149 12.59 -12.05 7.93
C GLN A 149 11.83 -10.76 7.62
N ARG A 150 11.82 -10.39 6.33
CA ARG A 150 11.05 -9.27 5.79
C ARG A 150 10.19 -9.77 4.65
N LEU A 151 8.87 -9.74 4.86
CA LEU A 151 7.90 -10.22 3.89
C LEU A 151 7.24 -9.04 3.17
N TYR A 152 7.17 -9.12 1.85
CA TYR A 152 6.50 -8.15 1.00
C TYR A 152 5.46 -8.84 0.15
N LEU A 153 4.20 -8.44 0.34
CA LEU A 153 3.10 -8.90 -0.48
C LEU A 153 2.85 -7.89 -1.60
N LYS A 154 3.07 -8.32 -2.85
CA LYS A 154 2.82 -7.56 -4.07
C LYS A 154 1.75 -8.23 -4.90
N ASP A 155 1.31 -7.55 -5.95
CA ASP A 155 0.40 -8.10 -6.97
C ASP A 155 -0.97 -8.55 -6.41
N ILE A 156 -1.40 -7.94 -5.29
CA ILE A 156 -2.74 -8.15 -4.75
C ILE A 156 -3.76 -7.35 -5.57
N ASP A 157 -4.78 -8.03 -6.08
CA ASP A 157 -5.88 -7.36 -6.76
C ASP A 157 -6.67 -6.50 -5.78
N CYS A 158 -7.09 -5.31 -6.25
CA CYS A 158 -8.10 -4.53 -5.53
C CYS A 158 -9.37 -5.39 -5.42
N PRO A 159 -9.95 -5.55 -4.22
CA PRO A 159 -11.07 -6.44 -4.07
C PRO A 159 -12.27 -6.01 -4.92
N PRO A 160 -13.06 -6.96 -5.49
CA PRO A 160 -14.23 -6.63 -6.30
C PRO A 160 -15.28 -5.79 -5.55
N SER A 161 -15.32 -5.91 -4.22
CA SER A 161 -16.18 -5.10 -3.34
C SER A 161 -15.70 -3.66 -3.17
N GLY A 162 -14.49 -3.28 -3.60
CA GLY A 162 -14.00 -1.90 -3.53
C GLY A 162 -14.98 -0.93 -4.21
N THR A 163 -15.48 -1.28 -5.39
CA THR A 163 -16.45 -0.47 -6.14
C THR A 163 -17.78 -0.28 -5.38
N SER A 164 -18.25 -1.26 -4.62
CA SER A 164 -19.50 -1.16 -3.84
C SER A 164 -19.30 -0.46 -2.50
N ILE A 165 -18.11 -0.59 -1.89
CA ILE A 165 -17.74 0.11 -0.66
C ILE A 165 -17.60 1.61 -0.92
N PHE A 166 -16.86 2.01 -1.97
CA PHE A 166 -16.70 3.42 -2.34
C PHE A 166 -18.04 4.07 -2.75
N LYS A 167 -18.94 3.32 -3.40
CA LYS A 167 -20.31 3.79 -3.69
C LYS A 167 -21.13 4.00 -2.42
N ARG A 168 -21.04 3.11 -1.42
CA ARG A 168 -21.78 3.25 -0.15
C ARG A 168 -21.26 4.36 0.75
N SER A 169 -19.95 4.62 0.76
CA SER A 169 -19.38 5.75 1.50
C SER A 169 -19.72 7.10 0.87
N SER A 170 -19.79 7.18 -0.47
CA SER A 170 -20.26 8.38 -1.18
C SER A 170 -21.75 8.67 -0.90
N LEU A 171 -22.60 7.64 -0.82
CA LEU A 171 -24.04 7.80 -0.54
C LEU A 171 -24.38 8.23 0.90
N ARG A 172 -23.45 8.16 1.86
CA ARG A 172 -23.65 8.74 3.20
C ARG A 172 -23.33 10.23 3.27
N THR A 173 -22.60 10.77 2.30
CA THR A 173 -22.24 12.19 2.26
C THR A 173 -23.29 13.05 1.53
N TYR A 174 -24.26 12.42 0.85
CA TYR A 174 -25.39 13.09 0.17
C TYR A 174 -26.74 12.70 0.78
N SER A 175 -26.86 12.83 2.10
CA SER A 175 -28.17 12.78 2.76
C SER A 175 -28.26 13.90 3.79
N ILE A 176 -28.34 15.12 3.27
CA ILE A 176 -29.07 16.25 3.87
C ILE A 176 -29.86 16.89 2.74
#